data_AF-A0A539EI81-F1
#
_entry.id   AF-A0A539EI81-F1
#
_cell.length_a   1.000
_cell.length_b   1.000
_cell.length_c   1.000
_cell.angle_alpha   90.00
_cell.angle_beta   90.00
_cell.angle_gamma   90.00
#
_symmetry.space_group_name_H-M   'P 1'
#
loop_
_entity.id
_entity.type
_entity.pdbx_description
1 polymer ?
#
loop_
_entity_poly.entity_id
_entity_poly.type
_entity_poly.pdbx_seq_one_letter_code
_entity_poly.pdbx_strand_id
1 'polypeptide(L)'
;MCNLGHLRGFRPKGGAVVPLCPADVAPLYTGSGGAAWRIEGAMCLCNGLMAACGLGQPGEPAVVTLGDIAPVRALQRKLRRMDYTAAQAADYLVGL
;
A
#
# COMPACT_ATOMS: atom_id res chain seq x y z
N MET A 1 -17.23 -2.65 -9.73
CA MET A 1 -17.64 -2.04 -8.45
C MET A 1 -16.87 -2.73 -7.33
N CYS A 2 -16.19 -1.97 -6.46
CA CYS A 2 -15.41 -2.52 -5.34
C CYS A 2 -16.31 -3.02 -4.20
N ASN A 3 -16.08 -4.23 -3.70
CA ASN A 3 -16.79 -4.81 -2.55
C ASN A 3 -15.94 -4.93 -1.27
N LEU A 4 -14.63 -4.60 -1.32
CA LEU A 4 -13.73 -4.64 -0.16
C LEU A 4 -13.79 -3.33 0.65
N GLY A 5 -13.40 -2.20 0.02
CA GLY A 5 -13.57 -0.87 0.59
C GLY A 5 -12.87 -0.58 1.94
N HIS A 6 -11.98 -1.44 2.43
CA HIS A 6 -11.37 -1.34 3.77
C HIS A 6 -10.55 -0.06 4.00
N LEU A 7 -9.90 0.47 2.95
CA LEU A 7 -9.00 1.63 3.00
C LEU A 7 -9.43 2.76 2.06
N ARG A 8 -10.66 2.70 1.52
CA ARG A 8 -11.13 3.75 0.61
C ARG A 8 -11.36 5.05 1.38
N GLY A 9 -11.08 6.17 0.72
CA GLY A 9 -11.47 7.48 1.24
C GLY A 9 -12.97 7.74 1.07
N PHE A 10 -13.42 8.82 1.69
CA PHE A 10 -14.76 9.35 1.51
C PHE A 10 -14.70 10.86 1.37
N ARG A 11 -15.65 11.44 0.64
CA ARG A 11 -15.73 12.89 0.44
C ARG A 11 -17.17 13.38 0.45
N PRO A 12 -17.46 14.55 1.05
CA PRO A 12 -18.75 15.21 0.85
C PRO A 12 -18.93 15.69 -0.59
N LYS A 13 -20.07 15.38 -1.21
CA LYS A 13 -20.47 15.87 -2.53
C LYS A 13 -21.99 15.90 -2.67
N GLY A 14 -22.54 17.04 -3.07
CA GLY A 14 -23.97 17.18 -3.40
C GLY A 14 -24.91 16.80 -2.24
N GLY A 15 -24.53 17.11 -0.99
CA GLY A 15 -25.30 16.76 0.20
C GLY A 15 -25.15 15.31 0.68
N ALA A 16 -24.35 14.49 0.01
CA ALA A 16 -24.06 13.11 0.40
C ALA A 16 -22.57 12.91 0.68
N VAL A 17 -22.22 11.78 1.31
CA VAL A 17 -20.84 11.30 1.42
C VAL A 17 -20.63 10.21 0.37
N VAL A 18 -19.68 10.42 -0.55
CA VAL A 18 -19.38 9.51 -1.66
C VAL A 18 -18.04 8.80 -1.44
N PRO A 19 -17.88 7.55 -1.90
CA PRO A 19 -16.61 6.84 -1.83
C PRO A 19 -15.57 7.48 -2.76
N LEU A 20 -14.32 7.46 -2.33
CA LEU A 20 -13.18 8.06 -3.04
C LEU A 20 -12.00 7.08 -3.03
N CYS A 21 -11.83 6.33 -4.11
CA CYS A 21 -10.71 5.41 -4.30
C CYS A 21 -10.01 5.70 -5.64
N PRO A 22 -8.71 6.08 -5.65
CA PRO A 22 -7.99 6.34 -6.89
C PRO A 22 -7.77 5.08 -7.75
N ALA A 23 -7.87 3.89 -7.15
CA ALA A 23 -7.80 2.61 -7.83
C ALA A 23 -9.17 2.11 -8.35
N ASP A 24 -10.24 2.91 -8.21
CA ASP A 24 -11.53 2.60 -8.83
C ASP A 24 -11.50 2.97 -10.33
N VAL A 25 -12.58 2.63 -11.03
CA VAL A 25 -12.79 3.03 -12.44
C VAL A 25 -12.71 4.55 -12.55
N ALA A 26 -11.85 5.07 -13.43
CA ALA A 26 -11.46 6.49 -13.46
C ALA A 26 -12.63 7.49 -13.46
N PRO A 27 -13.71 7.32 -14.27
CA PRO A 27 -14.90 8.17 -14.20
C PRO A 27 -15.62 8.17 -12.85
N LEU A 28 -15.60 7.06 -12.10
CA LEU A 28 -16.19 7.02 -10.75
C LEU A 28 -15.36 7.82 -9.76
N TYR A 29 -14.03 7.71 -9.83
CA TYR A 29 -13.13 8.46 -8.96
C TYR A 29 -13.20 9.98 -9.21
N THR A 30 -13.09 10.42 -10.47
CA THR A 30 -13.22 11.84 -10.83
C THR A 30 -14.64 12.34 -10.60
N GLY A 31 -15.63 11.50 -10.87
CA GLY A 31 -17.04 11.70 -10.52
C GLY A 31 -17.27 11.91 -9.02
N SER A 32 -16.46 11.33 -8.14
CA SER A 32 -16.50 11.59 -6.70
C SER A 32 -15.71 12.85 -6.27
N GLY A 33 -15.13 13.60 -7.20
CA GLY A 33 -14.28 14.76 -6.93
C GLY A 33 -12.81 14.41 -6.67
N GLY A 34 -12.37 13.25 -7.15
CA GLY A 34 -10.96 12.84 -7.19
C GLY A 34 -10.16 13.61 -8.24
N ALA A 35 -8.87 13.80 -7.99
CA ALA A 35 -7.98 14.53 -8.89
C ALA A 35 -7.37 13.58 -9.92
N ALA A 36 -7.53 13.87 -11.22
CA ALA A 36 -7.19 12.93 -12.30
C ALA A 36 -5.75 12.39 -12.23
N TRP A 37 -4.79 13.22 -11.84
CA TRP A 37 -3.37 12.84 -11.68
C TRP A 37 -3.12 11.75 -10.63
N ARG A 38 -4.08 11.47 -9.73
CA ARG A 38 -3.97 10.38 -8.75
C ARG A 38 -4.39 9.01 -9.29
N ILE A 39 -4.94 8.94 -10.50
CA ILE A 39 -5.33 7.66 -11.13
C ILE A 39 -4.11 6.97 -11.72
N GLU A 40 -3.19 7.73 -12.29
CA GLU A 40 -2.02 7.17 -12.96
C GLU A 40 -1.15 6.37 -11.97
N GLY A 41 -0.95 5.09 -12.26
CA GLY A 41 -0.21 4.16 -11.40
C GLY A 41 -0.91 3.78 -10.09
N ALA A 42 -2.16 4.17 -9.87
CA ALA A 42 -2.91 3.77 -8.69
C ALA A 42 -3.20 2.26 -8.71
N MET A 43 -2.88 1.59 -7.61
CA MET A 43 -3.16 0.17 -7.38
C MET A 43 -4.15 0.00 -6.24
N CYS A 44 -4.93 -1.08 -6.26
CA CYS A 44 -5.92 -1.33 -5.22
C CYS A 44 -5.25 -1.87 -3.95
N LEU A 45 -4.83 -0.98 -3.04
CA LEU A 45 -4.17 -1.38 -1.79
C LEU A 45 -5.02 -2.33 -0.93
N CYS A 46 -6.36 -2.15 -0.92
CA CYS A 46 -7.25 -3.08 -0.21
C CYS A 46 -7.13 -4.50 -0.76
N ASN A 47 -7.22 -4.65 -2.08
CA ASN A 47 -7.20 -5.96 -2.70
C ASN A 47 -5.80 -6.57 -2.66
N GLY A 48 -4.76 -5.76 -2.85
CA GLY A 48 -3.37 -6.18 -2.75
C GLY A 48 -3.01 -6.75 -1.38
N LEU A 49 -3.49 -6.14 -0.29
CA LEU A 49 -3.28 -6.64 1.07
C LEU A 49 -4.04 -7.94 1.32
N MET A 50 -5.30 -8.04 0.88
CA MET A 50 -6.09 -9.26 1.00
C MET A 50 -5.49 -10.41 0.17
N ALA A 51 -4.95 -10.10 -1.02
CA ALA A 51 -4.24 -11.07 -1.85
C ALA A 51 -2.99 -11.62 -1.16
N ALA A 52 -2.29 -10.82 -0.35
CA ALA A 52 -1.13 -11.28 0.41
C ALA A 52 -1.43 -12.37 1.47
N CYS A 53 -2.70 -12.49 1.90
CA CYS A 53 -3.15 -13.54 2.82
C CYS A 53 -4.09 -14.57 2.15
N GLY A 54 -4.17 -14.60 0.80
CA GLY A 54 -4.98 -15.57 0.06
C GLY A 54 -6.48 -15.25 -0.01
N LEU A 55 -6.90 -14.05 0.39
CA LEU A 55 -8.30 -13.60 0.43
C LEU A 55 -8.61 -12.50 -0.60
N GLY A 56 -7.70 -12.26 -1.55
CA GLY A 56 -7.86 -11.25 -2.59
C GLY A 56 -8.87 -11.64 -3.67
N GLN A 57 -9.46 -10.62 -4.29
CA GLN A 57 -10.22 -10.76 -5.52
C GLN A 57 -9.27 -10.89 -6.73
N PRO A 58 -9.70 -11.52 -7.84
CA PRO A 58 -8.91 -11.60 -9.06
C PRO A 58 -8.53 -10.22 -9.60
N GLY A 59 -7.34 -10.13 -10.22
CA GLY A 59 -6.90 -8.95 -11.00
C GLY A 59 -5.89 -8.03 -10.33
N GLU A 60 -5.67 -8.14 -9.01
CA GLU A 60 -4.57 -7.44 -8.31
C GLU A 60 -3.63 -8.47 -7.68
N PRO A 61 -2.31 -8.36 -7.87
CA PRO A 61 -1.35 -9.22 -7.20
C PRO A 61 -1.27 -8.92 -5.70
N ALA A 62 -0.73 -9.87 -4.93
CA ALA A 62 -0.36 -9.65 -3.54
C ALA A 62 0.66 -8.51 -3.44
N VAL A 63 0.41 -7.53 -2.56
CA VAL A 63 1.40 -6.49 -2.27
C VAL A 63 2.41 -7.01 -1.26
N VAL A 64 3.68 -6.73 -1.52
CA VAL A 64 4.75 -6.91 -0.53
C VAL A 64 4.88 -5.59 0.23
N THR A 65 4.59 -5.63 1.53
CA THR A 65 4.84 -4.48 2.39
C THR A 65 6.18 -4.68 3.10
N LEU A 66 6.99 -3.62 3.18
CA LEU A 66 8.25 -3.64 3.92
C LEU A 66 8.04 -3.61 5.45
N GLY A 67 6.80 -3.52 5.93
CA GLY A 67 6.49 -3.41 7.35
C GLY A 67 7.22 -2.23 8.00
N ASP A 68 7.83 -2.48 9.16
CA ASP A 68 8.69 -1.52 9.86
C ASP A 68 10.13 -1.57 9.33
N ILE A 69 10.65 -0.40 8.96
CA ILE A 69 12.02 -0.22 8.47
C ILE A 69 12.99 0.27 9.54
N ALA A 70 12.54 0.47 10.79
CA ALA A 70 13.42 0.88 11.88
C ALA A 70 14.61 -0.09 12.10
N PRO A 71 14.44 -1.43 12.03
CA PRO A 71 15.55 -2.37 12.12
C PRO A 71 16.56 -2.21 10.97
N VAL A 72 16.08 -1.97 9.74
CA VAL A 72 16.93 -1.69 8.57
C VAL A 72 17.79 -0.46 8.82
N ARG A 73 17.19 0.63 9.31
CA ARG A 73 17.90 1.87 9.64
C ARG A 73 18.89 1.69 10.79
N ALA A 74 18.53 0.90 11.80
CA ALA A 74 19.40 0.59 12.93
C ALA A 74 20.64 -0.20 12.48
N LEU A 75 20.45 -1.20 11.62
CA LEU A 75 21.56 -1.96 11.01
C LEU A 75 22.46 -1.07 10.16
N GLN A 76 21.89 -0.26 9.27
CA GLN A 76 22.65 0.69 8.45
C GLN A 76 23.47 1.68 9.31
N ARG A 77 22.92 2.13 10.44
CA ARG A 77 23.65 2.97 11.41
C ARG A 77 24.77 2.20 12.12
N LYS A 78 24.53 0.96 12.57
CA LYS A 78 25.55 0.09 13.20
C LYS A 78 26.73 -0.14 12.25
N LEU A 79 26.45 -0.33 10.95
CA LEU A 79 27.46 -0.56 9.92
C LEU A 79 28.04 0.72 9.29
N ARG A 80 27.46 1.89 9.59
CA ARG A 80 27.82 3.19 9.00
C ARG A 80 27.80 3.22 7.47
N ARG A 81 26.85 2.50 6.85
CA ARG A 81 26.65 2.45 5.39
C ARG A 81 25.21 2.07 5.05
N MET A 82 24.79 2.28 3.81
CA MET A 82 23.40 2.04 3.37
C MET A 82 23.14 0.59 2.95
N ASP A 83 24.18 -0.17 2.64
CA ASP A 83 24.13 -1.53 2.16
C ASP A 83 24.54 -2.54 3.24
N TYR A 84 24.00 -3.76 3.13
CA TYR A 84 24.36 -4.88 3.98
C TYR A 84 24.08 -6.18 3.25
N THR A 85 24.82 -7.22 3.62
CA THR A 85 24.58 -8.57 3.09
C THR A 85 23.46 -9.24 3.86
N ALA A 86 22.89 -10.32 3.29
CA ALA A 86 21.93 -11.16 4.00
C ALA A 86 22.53 -11.73 5.31
N ALA A 87 23.82 -12.07 5.32
CA ALA A 87 24.52 -12.54 6.52
C ALA A 87 24.56 -11.47 7.62
N GLN A 88 24.91 -10.22 7.28
CA GLN A 88 24.92 -9.12 8.25
C GLN A 88 23.52 -8.80 8.81
N ALA A 89 22.48 -8.95 7.98
CA ALA A 89 21.11 -8.83 8.44
C ALA A 89 20.75 -9.97 9.41
N ALA A 90 21.14 -11.20 9.11
CA ALA A 90 20.92 -12.35 10.00
C ALA A 90 21.63 -12.16 11.34
N ASP A 91 22.92 -11.79 11.32
CA ASP A 91 23.73 -11.53 12.51
C ASP A 91 23.07 -10.47 13.41
N TYR A 92 22.61 -9.36 12.82
CA TYR A 92 21.90 -8.32 13.55
C TYR A 92 20.59 -8.82 14.19
N LEU A 93 19.81 -9.62 13.47
CA LEU A 93 18.53 -10.15 13.97
C LEU A 93 18.72 -11.13 15.14
N VAL A 94 19.83 -11.87 15.17
CA VAL A 94 20.14 -12.82 16.25
C VAL A 94 21.05 -12.23 17.34
N GLY A 95 21.44 -10.96 17.22
CA GLY A 95 22.19 -10.24 18.25
C GLY A 95 23.72 -10.42 18.23
N LEU A 96 24.29 -10.78 17.07
CA LEU A 96 25.74 -10.91 16.85
C LEU A 96 26.41 -9.59 16.40
#